data_AF-A0A7C3XHV0-F1
#
_entry.id   AF-A0A7C3XHV0-F1
#
_cell.length_a   1.000
_cell.length_b   1.000
_cell.length_c   1.000
_cell.angle_alpha   90.00
_cell.angle_beta   90.00
_cell.angle_gamma   90.00
#
_symmetry.space_group_name_H-M   'P 1'
#
loop_
_entity.id
_entity.type
_entity.pdbx_description
1 polymer ?
#
loop_
_entity_poly.entity_id
_entity_poly.type
_entity_poly.pdbx_seq_one_letter_code
_entity_poly.pdbx_strand_id
1 'polypeptide(L)'
;MKASVARQRRMGQFRIIEAAVAAIIIFVTIAAVNQFTRNPRLIMTGRSASLRSLAYNILYRLADTTILENTVGKGSSGWENDLKIVLDTLLPSTVYFNLTVYAFQTETSSFFIYNRKAISNCRSQDAFEQTPEISSATFLYVARNSKMYVLRLQLAEGGIGE
;
A
#
# COMPACT_ATOMS: atom_id res chain seq x y z
N MET A 1 -37.14 -32.22 -53.82
CA MET A 1 -35.69 -31.90 -53.76
C MET A 1 -35.39 -30.40 -53.66
N LYS A 2 -36.09 -29.49 -54.36
CA LYS A 2 -35.83 -28.02 -54.29
C LYS A 2 -36.14 -27.37 -52.92
N ALA A 3 -37.11 -27.89 -52.16
CA ALA A 3 -37.51 -27.33 -50.87
C ALA A 3 -36.52 -27.59 -49.72
N SER A 4 -35.80 -28.73 -49.73
CA SER A 4 -34.80 -29.03 -48.70
C SER A 4 -33.55 -28.16 -48.83
N VAL A 5 -33.10 -27.91 -50.08
CA VAL A 5 -31.96 -27.04 -50.38
C VAL A 5 -32.22 -25.59 -49.97
N ALA A 6 -33.44 -25.08 -50.16
CA ALA A 6 -33.82 -23.73 -49.75
C ALA A 6 -33.85 -23.57 -48.22
N ARG A 7 -34.31 -24.59 -47.49
CA ARG A 7 -34.30 -24.61 -46.01
C ARG A 7 -32.87 -24.66 -45.45
N GLN A 8 -31.99 -25.43 -46.07
CA GLN A 8 -30.59 -25.56 -45.68
C GLN A 8 -29.80 -24.26 -45.92
N ARG A 9 -30.09 -23.54 -47.01
CA ARG A 9 -29.52 -22.20 -47.27
C ARG A 9 -29.94 -21.16 -46.24
N ARG A 10 -31.21 -21.15 -45.81
CA ARG A 10 -31.70 -20.25 -44.75
C ARG A 10 -31.01 -20.54 -43.41
N MET A 11 -30.86 -21.81 -43.04
CA MET A 11 -30.15 -22.20 -41.82
C MET A 11 -28.66 -21.82 -41.86
N GLY A 12 -28.02 -21.89 -43.03
CA GLY A 12 -26.65 -21.41 -43.22
C GLY A 12 -26.52 -19.89 -43.06
N GLN A 13 -27.47 -19.13 -43.60
CA GLN A 13 -27.51 -17.67 -43.45
C GLN A 13 -27.70 -17.24 -41.99
N PHE A 14 -28.56 -17.94 -41.23
CA PHE A 14 -28.72 -17.69 -39.79
C PHE A 14 -27.44 -17.93 -38.99
N ARG A 15 -26.67 -18.99 -39.32
CA ARG A 15 -25.36 -19.25 -38.67
C ARG A 15 -24.34 -18.16 -38.94
N ILE A 16 -24.36 -17.57 -40.13
CA ILE A 16 -23.45 -16.47 -40.49
C ILE A 16 -23.80 -15.20 -39.70
N ILE A 17 -25.10 -14.89 -39.58
CA ILE A 17 -25.58 -13.75 -38.79
C ILE A 17 -25.26 -13.95 -37.31
N GLU A 18 -25.47 -15.16 -36.78
CA GLU A 18 -25.15 -15.50 -35.40
C GLU A 18 -23.65 -15.34 -35.10
N ALA A 19 -22.78 -15.84 -35.98
CA ALA A 19 -21.33 -15.68 -35.83
C ALA A 19 -20.90 -14.20 -35.90
N ALA A 20 -21.54 -13.40 -36.76
CA ALA A 20 -21.26 -11.96 -36.85
C ALA A 20 -21.67 -11.22 -35.57
N VAL A 21 -22.85 -11.53 -35.02
CA VAL A 21 -23.31 -10.95 -33.74
C VAL A 21 -22.41 -11.38 -32.59
N ALA A 22 -22.02 -12.66 -32.53
CA ALA A 22 -21.09 -13.15 -31.52
C ALA A 22 -19.73 -12.43 -31.59
N ALA A 23 -19.20 -12.20 -32.80
CA ALA A 23 -17.95 -11.47 -32.98
C ALA A 23 -18.04 -10.01 -32.48
N ILE A 24 -19.16 -9.34 -32.73
CA ILE A 24 -19.42 -7.98 -32.23
C ILE A 24 -19.50 -7.98 -30.70
N ILE A 25 -20.21 -8.94 -30.10
CA ILE A 25 -20.31 -9.05 -28.63
C ILE A 25 -18.93 -9.26 -28.03
N ILE A 26 -18.12 -10.19 -28.56
CA ILE A 26 -16.76 -10.45 -28.08
C ILE A 26 -15.90 -9.18 -28.18
N PHE A 27 -15.96 -8.46 -29.30
CA PHE A 27 -15.21 -7.22 -29.48
C PHE A 27 -15.60 -6.15 -28.46
N VAL A 28 -16.90 -5.93 -28.25
CA VAL A 28 -17.42 -4.97 -27.26
C VAL A 28 -17.04 -5.39 -25.85
N THR A 29 -17.12 -6.67 -25.52
CA THR A 29 -16.70 -7.20 -24.21
C THR A 29 -15.21 -6.98 -23.99
N ILE A 30 -14.35 -7.26 -24.98
CA ILE A 30 -12.90 -7.02 -24.86
C ILE A 30 -12.62 -5.51 -24.71
N ALA A 31 -13.29 -4.65 -25.49
CA ALA A 31 -13.15 -3.20 -25.36
C ALA A 31 -13.60 -2.69 -23.99
N ALA A 32 -14.74 -3.17 -23.49
CA ALA A 32 -15.24 -2.84 -22.16
C ALA A 32 -14.29 -3.34 -21.07
N VAL A 33 -13.86 -4.60 -21.12
CA VAL A 33 -12.87 -5.17 -20.19
C VAL A 33 -11.59 -4.34 -20.21
N ASN A 34 -11.07 -3.94 -21.36
CA ASN A 34 -9.88 -3.09 -21.48
C ASN A 34 -10.09 -1.70 -20.87
N GLN A 35 -11.29 -1.12 -21.01
CA GLN A 35 -11.62 0.17 -20.42
C GLN A 35 -11.78 0.09 -18.89
N PHE A 36 -12.33 -1.02 -18.37
CA PHE A 36 -12.44 -1.27 -16.94
C PHE A 36 -11.13 -1.77 -16.31
N THR A 37 -10.25 -2.47 -17.05
CA THR A 37 -8.92 -2.91 -16.58
C THR A 37 -7.85 -1.83 -16.70
N ARG A 38 -8.06 -0.79 -17.52
CA ARG A 38 -7.45 0.55 -17.32
C ARG A 38 -7.99 1.17 -16.05
N ASN A 39 -7.64 0.53 -14.95
CA ASN A 39 -7.99 0.87 -13.59
C ASN A 39 -7.51 2.29 -13.25
N PRO A 40 -8.24 3.03 -12.40
CA PRO A 40 -7.69 4.18 -11.67
C PRO A 40 -6.49 3.82 -10.77
N ARG A 41 -6.22 2.51 -10.58
CA ARG A 41 -5.04 1.96 -9.89
C ARG A 41 -3.72 2.54 -10.41
N LEU A 42 -3.58 2.91 -11.69
CA LEU A 42 -2.30 3.43 -12.20
C LEU A 42 -1.90 4.77 -11.56
N ILE A 43 -2.86 5.66 -11.32
CA ILE A 43 -2.63 6.95 -10.63
C ILE A 43 -2.32 6.68 -9.14
N MET A 44 -3.12 5.80 -8.51
CA MET A 44 -2.91 5.43 -7.10
C MET A 44 -1.63 4.61 -6.86
N THR A 45 -1.16 3.81 -7.84
CA THR A 45 0.11 3.08 -7.73
C THR A 45 1.30 4.00 -7.83
N GLY A 46 1.25 5.07 -8.63
CA GLY A 46 2.31 6.06 -8.69
C GLY A 46 2.46 6.83 -7.37
N ARG A 47 1.33 7.23 -6.78
CA ARG A 47 1.28 8.04 -5.55
C ARG A 47 1.54 7.22 -4.27
N SER A 48 1.00 6.01 -4.19
CA SER A 48 1.38 5.06 -3.13
C SER A 48 2.83 4.59 -3.25
N ALA A 49 3.41 4.52 -4.47
CA ALA A 49 4.83 4.25 -4.66
C ALA A 49 5.72 5.43 -4.23
N SER A 50 5.30 6.69 -4.46
CA SER A 50 6.02 7.84 -3.91
C SER A 50 5.95 7.90 -2.39
N LEU A 51 4.80 7.61 -1.79
CA LEU A 51 4.67 7.50 -0.32
C LEU A 51 5.51 6.34 0.24
N ARG A 52 5.57 5.20 -0.45
CA ARG A 52 6.42 4.07 -0.05
C ARG A 52 7.90 4.46 -0.08
N SER A 53 8.31 5.15 -1.14
CA SER A 53 9.68 5.64 -1.31
C SER A 53 10.02 6.67 -0.23
N LEU A 54 9.09 7.59 0.08
CA LEU A 54 9.22 8.54 1.19
C LEU A 54 9.39 7.82 2.53
N ALA A 55 8.52 6.86 2.84
CA ALA A 55 8.60 6.08 4.07
C ALA A 55 9.94 5.34 4.20
N TYR A 56 10.40 4.71 3.11
CA TYR A 56 11.68 4.03 3.09
C TYR A 56 12.86 4.99 3.27
N ASN A 57 12.86 6.12 2.55
CA ASN A 57 13.90 7.14 2.64
C ASN A 57 14.01 7.72 4.06
N ILE A 58 12.87 7.93 4.73
CA ILE A 58 12.85 8.37 6.13
C ILE A 58 13.43 7.30 7.03
N LEU A 59 12.96 6.05 6.94
CA LEU A 59 13.48 4.96 7.77
C LEU A 59 15.00 4.77 7.57
N TYR A 60 15.46 4.85 6.32
CA TYR A 60 16.88 4.81 5.98
C TYR A 60 17.64 5.98 6.62
N ARG A 61 17.13 7.21 6.49
CA ARG A 61 17.75 8.40 7.09
C ARG A 61 17.83 8.29 8.61
N LEU A 62 16.79 7.81 9.28
CA LEU A 62 16.81 7.59 10.73
C LEU A 62 17.91 6.61 11.17
N ALA A 63 18.11 5.55 10.38
CA ALA A 63 19.16 4.56 10.63
C ALA A 63 20.55 5.15 10.40
N ASP A 64 20.73 5.92 9.32
CA ASP A 64 22.00 6.54 8.94
C ASP A 64 22.44 7.65 9.92
N THR A 65 21.50 8.47 10.41
CA THR A 65 21.80 9.63 11.26
C THR A 65 21.91 9.31 12.75
N THR A 66 22.16 8.04 13.13
CA THR A 66 22.22 7.56 14.53
C THR A 66 20.96 7.79 15.39
N ILE A 67 19.87 8.26 14.78
CA ILE A 67 18.64 8.58 15.52
C ILE A 67 18.04 7.30 16.10
N LEU A 68 17.98 6.23 15.30
CA LEU A 68 17.52 4.92 15.79
C LEU A 68 18.40 4.38 16.92
N GLU A 69 19.71 4.62 16.88
CA GLU A 69 20.61 4.21 17.97
C GLU A 69 20.32 4.97 19.26
N ASN A 70 20.16 6.29 19.17
CA ASN A 70 19.90 7.16 20.32
C ASN A 70 18.49 7.02 20.89
N THR A 71 17.54 6.44 20.14
CA THR A 71 16.15 6.25 20.55
C THR A 71 15.86 4.77 20.81
N VAL A 72 15.55 4.01 19.76
CA VAL A 72 15.19 2.59 19.81
C VAL A 72 16.30 1.74 20.43
N GLY A 73 17.56 2.00 20.07
CA GLY A 73 18.73 1.24 20.54
C GLY A 73 19.00 1.44 22.03
N LYS A 74 18.91 2.68 22.52
CA LYS A 74 19.05 3.01 23.96
C LYS A 74 17.82 2.62 24.77
N GLY A 75 16.61 2.77 24.20
CA GLY A 75 15.34 2.47 24.86
C GLY A 75 15.09 3.32 26.11
N SER A 76 15.59 4.57 26.15
CA SER A 76 15.40 5.48 27.29
C SER A 76 13.94 5.86 27.49
N SER A 77 13.56 6.26 28.71
CA SER A 77 12.19 6.73 28.98
C SER A 77 11.82 7.87 28.03
N GLY A 78 10.74 7.70 27.25
CA GLY A 78 10.24 8.71 26.33
C GLY A 78 10.79 8.65 24.89
N TRP A 79 11.60 7.64 24.55
CA TRP A 79 12.14 7.48 23.19
C TRP A 79 11.05 7.47 22.10
N GLU A 80 9.84 7.00 22.41
CA GLU A 80 8.71 7.03 21.48
C GLU A 80 8.30 8.47 21.13
N ASN A 81 8.34 9.39 22.09
CA ASN A 81 8.01 10.79 21.88
C ASN A 81 9.10 11.51 21.09
N ASP A 82 10.37 11.23 21.40
CA ASP A 82 11.50 11.81 20.66
C ASP A 82 11.42 11.41 19.18
N LEU A 83 11.13 10.14 18.93
CA LEU A 83 11.00 9.63 17.56
C LEU A 83 9.77 10.20 16.84
N LYS A 84 8.66 10.41 17.57
CA LYS A 84 7.49 11.10 17.05
C LYS A 84 7.84 12.53 16.61
N ILE A 85 8.52 13.30 17.45
CA ILE A 85 8.95 14.67 17.14
C ILE A 85 9.83 14.68 15.89
N VAL A 86 10.79 13.75 15.81
CA VAL A 86 11.65 13.62 14.63
C VAL A 86 10.79 13.38 13.38
N LEU A 87 9.86 12.43 13.43
CA LEU A 87 8.97 12.13 12.30
C LEU A 87 8.10 13.34 11.91
N ASP A 88 7.54 14.07 12.88
CA ASP A 88 6.79 15.30 12.65
C ASP A 88 7.63 16.39 11.95
N THR A 89 8.94 16.44 12.20
CA THR A 89 9.84 17.39 11.51
C THR A 89 10.31 16.92 10.13
N LEU A 90 10.38 15.61 9.90
CA LEU A 90 10.86 15.02 8.65
C LEU A 90 9.75 14.84 7.61
N LEU A 91 8.52 14.61 8.07
CA LEU A 91 7.37 14.44 7.20
C LEU A 91 6.68 15.78 6.92
N PRO A 92 6.13 15.96 5.72
CA PRO A 92 5.23 17.08 5.45
C PRO A 92 4.03 17.06 6.40
N SER A 93 3.55 18.25 6.80
CA SER A 93 2.36 18.39 7.65
C SER A 93 1.07 17.85 7.02
N THR A 94 1.08 17.60 5.71
CA THR A 94 -0.03 17.01 4.96
C THR A 94 -0.07 15.49 5.01
N VAL A 95 0.82 14.83 5.75
CA VAL A 95 0.92 13.37 5.81
C VAL A 95 0.65 12.88 7.24
N TYR A 96 -0.30 11.96 7.38
CA TYR A 96 -0.48 11.18 8.58
C TYR A 96 0.51 10.02 8.63
N PHE A 97 1.07 9.75 9.80
CA PHE A 97 1.98 8.62 10.00
C PHE A 97 1.63 7.81 11.23
N ASN A 98 1.94 6.53 11.15
CA ASN A 98 1.95 5.61 12.27
C ASN A 98 3.19 4.73 12.17
N LEU A 99 4.06 4.80 13.18
CA LEU A 99 5.20 3.93 13.29
C LEU A 99 4.98 2.90 14.40
N THR A 100 5.14 1.63 14.03
CA THR A 100 5.26 0.54 14.99
C THR A 100 6.66 -0.03 14.95
N VAL A 101 7.27 -0.21 16.13
CA VAL A 101 8.58 -0.83 16.27
C VAL A 101 8.39 -2.19 16.90
N TYR A 102 8.93 -3.22 16.26
CA TYR A 102 8.97 -4.57 16.80
C TYR A 102 10.38 -4.90 17.25
N ALA A 103 10.54 -5.49 18.43
CA ALA A 103 11.82 -6.02 18.90
C ALA A 103 11.84 -7.54 18.73
N PHE A 104 12.99 -8.09 18.35
CA PHE A 104 13.21 -9.52 18.29
C PHE A 104 13.50 -10.08 19.69
N GLN A 105 12.76 -11.11 20.10
CA GLN A 105 13.02 -11.88 21.32
C GLN A 105 13.66 -13.22 20.98
N THR A 106 14.89 -13.44 21.46
CA THR A 106 15.67 -14.66 21.16
C THR A 106 15.03 -15.91 21.75
N GLU A 107 14.42 -15.82 22.94
CA GLU A 107 13.84 -16.96 23.67
C GLU A 107 12.67 -17.61 22.91
N THR A 108 11.81 -16.79 22.31
CA THR A 108 10.62 -17.23 21.58
C THR A 108 10.80 -17.19 20.07
N SER A 109 11.96 -16.70 19.59
CA SER A 109 12.25 -16.44 18.17
C SER A 109 11.13 -15.67 17.46
N SER A 110 10.52 -14.71 18.17
CA SER A 110 9.36 -13.96 17.69
C SER A 110 9.56 -12.45 17.85
N PHE A 111 8.80 -11.68 17.07
CA PHE A 111 8.76 -10.23 17.14
C PHE A 111 7.59 -9.78 18.00
N PHE A 112 7.85 -8.90 18.98
CA PHE A 112 6.82 -8.28 19.81
C PHE A 112 6.85 -6.76 19.65
N ILE A 113 5.72 -6.10 19.89
CA ILE A 113 5.62 -4.64 19.83
C ILE A 113 6.49 -4.03 20.94
N TYR A 114 7.48 -3.25 20.55
CA TYR A 114 8.47 -2.66 21.45
C TYR A 114 8.01 -1.31 22.01
N ASN A 115 7.31 -0.51 21.21
CA ASN A 115 6.79 0.79 21.65
C ASN A 115 5.66 0.63 22.66
N ARG A 116 5.73 1.36 23.77
CA ARG A 116 4.67 1.37 24.80
C ARG A 116 3.62 2.46 24.55
N LYS A 117 3.98 3.47 23.77
CA LYS A 117 3.13 4.58 23.36
C LYS A 117 2.99 4.60 21.84
N ALA A 118 1.91 5.20 21.36
CA ALA A 118 1.69 5.38 19.93
C ALA A 118 2.68 6.42 19.37
N ILE A 119 3.41 6.04 18.32
CA ILE A 119 4.29 6.95 17.56
C ILE A 119 3.52 7.36 16.31
N SER A 120 2.55 8.25 16.51
CA SER A 120 1.62 8.69 15.47
C SER A 120 1.22 10.15 15.66
N ASN A 121 0.94 10.85 14.56
CA ASN A 121 0.34 12.18 14.54
C ASN A 121 -1.19 12.15 14.37
N CYS A 122 -1.82 10.99 14.17
CA CYS A 122 -3.27 10.87 14.13
C CYS A 122 -3.85 10.48 15.51
N ARG A 123 -5.01 11.07 15.87
CA ARG A 123 -5.71 10.77 17.13
C ARG A 123 -6.60 9.53 17.06
N SER A 124 -7.09 9.17 15.86
CA SER A 124 -7.83 7.94 15.63
C SER A 124 -7.26 7.17 14.43
N GLN A 125 -7.47 5.86 14.43
CA GLN A 125 -7.08 4.96 13.34
C GLN A 125 -7.94 5.19 12.09
N ASP A 126 -9.04 5.95 12.22
CA ASP A 126 -9.98 6.30 11.15
C ASP A 126 -9.31 7.08 10.01
N ALA A 127 -8.26 7.86 10.29
CA ALA A 127 -7.49 8.56 9.26
C ALA A 127 -6.84 7.59 8.26
N PHE A 128 -6.53 6.36 8.69
CA PHE A 128 -6.05 5.29 7.82
C PHE A 128 -7.21 4.50 7.19
N GLU A 129 -8.38 4.40 7.84
CA GLU A 129 -9.51 3.65 7.28
C GLU A 129 -10.30 4.44 6.22
N GLN A 130 -10.33 5.77 6.32
CA GLN A 130 -11.06 6.65 5.43
C GLN A 130 -10.22 7.16 4.24
N THR A 131 -8.89 7.04 4.32
CA THR A 131 -7.99 7.52 3.28
C THR A 131 -7.74 6.44 2.23
N PRO A 132 -8.04 6.69 0.93
CA PRO A 132 -7.87 5.70 -0.12
C PRO A 132 -6.39 5.38 -0.44
N GLU A 133 -5.45 6.21 0.01
CA GLU A 133 -4.02 6.06 -0.25
C GLU A 133 -3.21 5.86 1.02
N ILE A 134 -3.08 4.60 1.43
CA ILE A 134 -2.18 4.17 2.50
C ILE A 134 -0.97 3.49 1.87
N SER A 135 0.23 3.83 2.32
CA SER A 135 1.44 3.11 1.98
C SER A 135 2.21 2.73 3.22
N SER A 136 2.85 1.56 3.21
CA SER A 136 3.68 1.10 4.31
C SER A 136 5.06 0.67 3.81
N ALA A 137 6.07 0.98 4.62
CA ALA A 137 7.43 0.50 4.45
C ALA A 137 7.87 -0.21 5.72
N THR A 138 8.62 -1.31 5.55
CA THR A 138 9.21 -2.06 6.64
C THR A 138 10.73 -2.01 6.51
N PHE A 139 11.44 -1.77 7.60
CA PHE A 139 12.89 -1.65 7.65
C PHE A 139 13.44 -2.46 8.83
N LEU A 140 14.41 -3.33 8.56
CA LEU A 140 15.13 -4.08 9.60
C LEU A 140 16.33 -3.25 10.05
N TYR A 141 16.39 -2.95 11.34
CA TYR A 141 17.48 -2.24 11.98
C TYR A 141 18.19 -3.14 13.00
N VAL A 142 19.52 -3.17 12.94
CA VAL A 142 20.36 -3.87 13.92
C VAL A 142 21.10 -2.82 14.73
N ALA A 143 20.79 -2.73 16.02
CA ALA A 143 21.41 -1.77 16.92
C ALA A 143 22.80 -2.24 17.35
N ARG A 144 23.63 -1.32 17.86
CA ARG A 144 25.01 -1.65 18.31
C ARG A 144 25.03 -2.64 19.47
N ASN A 145 23.97 -2.70 20.25
CA ASN A 145 23.77 -3.68 21.32
C ASN A 145 23.40 -5.09 20.82
N SER A 146 23.52 -5.35 19.51
CA SER A 146 23.15 -6.62 18.85
C SER A 146 21.67 -6.99 18.91
N LYS A 147 20.79 -6.05 19.30
CA LYS A 147 19.34 -6.25 19.23
C LYS A 147 18.83 -5.90 17.84
N MET A 148 17.87 -6.69 17.38
CA MET A 148 17.22 -6.50 16.09
C MET A 148 15.83 -5.90 16.28
N TYR A 149 15.54 -4.91 15.44
CA TYR A 149 14.28 -4.19 15.45
C TYR A 149 13.71 -4.14 14.03
N VAL A 150 12.40 -4.35 13.91
CA VAL A 150 11.68 -4.15 12.66
C VAL A 150 10.82 -2.91 12.82
N LEU A 151 11.07 -1.90 12.00
CA LEU A 151 10.30 -0.67 11.96
C LEU A 151 9.29 -0.75 10.83
N ARG A 152 8.01 -0.59 11.15
CA ARG A 152 6.92 -0.48 10.17
C ARG A 152 6.38 0.93 10.21
N LEU A 153 6.65 1.71 9.16
CA LEU A 153 6.11 3.06 8.98
C LEU A 153 4.96 3.01 7.99
N GLN A 154 3.78 3.40 8.44
CA GLN A 154 2.60 3.60 7.62
C GLN A 154 2.40 5.09 7.40
N LEU A 155 2.21 5.50 6.15
CA LEU A 155 1.91 6.86 5.74
C LEU A 155 0.56 6.88 5.03
N ALA A 156 -0.21 7.93 5.28
CA ALA A 156 -1.43 8.26 4.55
C ALA A 156 -1.43 9.76 4.22
N GLU A 157 -1.84 10.13 3.01
CA GLU A 157 -2.01 11.55 2.68
C GLU A 157 -3.27 12.09 3.37
N GLY A 158 -3.16 13.25 4.01
CA GLY A 158 -4.28 13.97 4.58
C GLY A 158 -5.14 14.57 3.47
N GLY A 159 -6.11 13.79 3.01
CA GLY A 159 -7.21 14.26 2.18
C GLY A 159 -8.38 14.70 3.06
N ILE A 160 -8.48 15.99 3.35
CA ILE A 160 -9.64 16.74 3.89
C ILE A 160 -10.45 15.99 4.96
N GLY A 161 -10.18 16.31 6.22
CA GLY A 161 -11.00 15.96 7.37
C GLY A 161 -10.52 16.73 8.59
N GLU A 162 -10.68 18.06 8.54
CA GLU A 162 -10.90 18.81 9.80
C GLU A 162 -12.23 18.40 10.42
#